data_AF-A0A3D4DSA5-F1
#
_entry.id   AF-A0A3D4DSA5-F1
#
_cell.length_a   1.000
_cell.length_b   1.000
_cell.length_c   1.000
_cell.angle_alpha   90.00
_cell.angle_beta   90.00
_cell.angle_gamma   90.00
#
_symmetry.space_group_name_H-M   'P 1'
#
loop_
_entity.id
_entity.type
_entity.pdbx_description
1 polymer ?
#
loop_
_entity_poly.entity_id
_entity_poly.type
_entity_poly.pdbx_seq_one_letter_code
_entity_poly.pdbx_strand_id
1 'polypeptide(L)' 'MRFKLERRPAPSGLITALTPVLAVVATMLAGGVMFWALGANPIEAIRIIFWDPLFGDFASYTRG' A
#
# COMPACT_ATOMS: atom_id res chain seq x y z
N MET A 1 -18.89 -24.33 18.32
CA MET A 1 -18.63 -22.89 18.57
C MET A 1 -19.22 -22.09 17.42
N ARG A 2 -20.17 -21.19 17.66
CA ARG A 2 -20.85 -20.43 16.58
C ARG A 2 -20.36 -18.99 16.63
N PHE A 3 -19.60 -18.55 15.61
CA PHE A 3 -19.20 -17.16 15.47
C PHE A 3 -20.45 -16.31 15.25
N LYS A 4 -20.75 -15.41 16.18
CA LYS A 4 -21.86 -14.46 16.08
C LYS A 4 -21.27 -13.13 15.65
N LEU A 5 -21.60 -12.67 14.44
CA LEU A 5 -21.22 -11.33 14.00
C LEU A 5 -22.05 -10.31 14.77
N GLU A 6 -21.43 -9.63 15.72
CA GLU A 6 -22.01 -8.46 16.36
C GLU A 6 -21.61 -7.21 15.58
N ARG A 7 -22.62 -6.42 15.18
CA ARG A 7 -22.39 -5.15 14.47
C ARG A 7 -21.62 -4.22 15.41
N ARG A 8 -20.45 -3.74 14.97
CA ARG A 8 -19.72 -2.70 15.72
C ARG A 8 -20.61 -1.47 15.91
N PRO A 9 -20.74 -0.91 17.13
CA PRO A 9 -21.61 0.25 17.40
C PRO A 9 -21.24 1.46 16.56
N ALA A 10 -19.94 1.65 16.31
CA ALA A 10 -19.40 2.64 15.40
C ALA A 10 -18.09 2.11 14.79
N PRO A 11 -17.76 2.48 13.53
CA PRO A 11 -16.44 2.19 12.97
C PRO A 11 -15.35 2.89 13.79
N SER A 12 -14.19 2.26 13.92
CA SER A 12 -13.05 2.88 14.62
C SER A 12 -12.46 3.97 13.73
N GLY A 13 -12.55 5.23 14.15
CA GLY A 13 -11.96 6.36 13.41
C GLY A 13 -10.45 6.20 13.20
N LEU A 14 -9.74 5.70 14.22
CA LEU A 14 -8.30 5.44 14.15
C LEU A 14 -7.96 4.41 13.06
N ILE A 15 -8.65 3.26 13.04
CA ILE A 15 -8.40 2.22 12.04
C ILE A 15 -8.77 2.72 10.65
N THR A 16 -9.89 3.42 10.49
CA THR A 16 -10.28 4.02 9.21
C THR A 16 -9.18 4.95 8.67
N ALA A 17 -8.57 5.77 9.54
CA ALA A 17 -7.50 6.68 9.13
C ALA A 17 -6.18 5.95 8.80
N LEU A 18 -5.85 4.87 9.52
CA LEU A 18 -4.61 4.12 9.34
C LEU A 18 -4.67 3.11 8.18
N THR A 19 -5.86 2.61 7.84
CA THR A 19 -6.04 1.54 6.84
C THR A 19 -5.39 1.86 5.49
N PRO A 20 -5.54 3.07 4.91
CA PRO A 20 -4.92 3.38 3.62
C PRO A 20 -3.39 3.29 3.66
N VAL A 21 -2.76 3.83 4.71
CA VAL A 21 -1.31 3.81 4.88
C VAL A 21 -0.81 2.38 5.04
N LEU A 22 -1.48 1.60 5.89
CA LEU A 22 -1.14 0.19 6.10
C LEU A 22 -1.28 -0.63 4.81
N ALA A 23 -2.32 -0.37 4.01
CA ALA A 23 -2.52 -1.04 2.74
C ALA A 23 -1.38 -0.74 1.74
N VAL A 24 -0.94 0.52 1.64
CA VAL A 24 0.18 0.91 0.77
C VAL A 24 1.46 0.21 1.22
N VAL A 25 1.79 0.25 2.51
CA VAL A 25 3.00 -0.39 3.05
C VAL A 25 2.98 -1.90 2.81
N ALA A 26 1.86 -2.57 3.11
CA ALA A 26 1.72 -4.00 2.87
C ALA A 26 1.91 -4.36 1.39
N THR A 27 1.38 -3.53 0.48
CA THR A 27 1.51 -3.73 -0.96
C THR A 27 2.96 -3.54 -1.42
N MET A 28 3.66 -2.51 -0.93
CA MET A 28 5.08 -2.28 -1.24
C MET A 28 5.96 -3.45 -0.76
N LEU A 29 5.68 -4.00 0.42
CA LEU A 29 6.39 -5.18 0.93
C LEU A 29 6.14 -6.42 0.07
N ALA A 30 4.87 -6.70 -0.26
CA ALA A 30 4.52 -7.84 -1.12
C ALA A 30 5.16 -7.73 -2.51
N GLY A 31 5.06 -6.56 -3.14
CA GLY A 31 5.70 -6.29 -4.43
C GLY A 31 7.22 -6.36 -4.35
N GLY A 32 7.83 -5.82 -3.30
CA GLY A 32 9.27 -5.90 -3.06
C GLY A 32 9.76 -7.35 -2.95
N VAL A 33 9.07 -8.19 -2.17
CA VAL A 33 9.39 -9.63 -2.09
C VAL A 33 9.26 -10.31 -3.44
N MET A 34 8.22 -10.00 -4.22
CA MET A 34 8.03 -10.53 -5.57
C MET A 34 9.18 -10.13 -6.50
N PHE A 35 9.57 -8.84 -6.54
CA PHE A 35 10.66 -8.38 -7.41
C PHE A 35 12.01 -8.94 -6.99
N TRP A 36 12.25 -9.07 -5.69
CA TRP A 36 13.45 -9.72 -5.18
C TRP A 36 13.51 -11.20 -5.61
N ALA A 37 12.39 -11.92 -5.54
CA ALA A 37 12.31 -13.31 -6.01
C ALA A 37 12.57 -13.46 -7.52
N LEU A 38 12.32 -12.41 -8.30
CA LEU A 38 12.62 -12.34 -9.73
C LEU A 38 14.07 -11.91 -10.04
N GLY A 39 14.88 -11.62 -9.01
CA GLY A 39 16.27 -11.15 -9.17
C GLY A 39 16.41 -9.65 -9.46
N ALA A 40 15.32 -8.88 -9.34
CA ALA A 40 15.35 -7.42 -9.48
C ALA A 40 15.64 -6.74 -8.14
N ASN A 41 16.15 -5.50 -8.18
CA ASN A 41 16.33 -4.70 -6.97
C ASN A 41 14.94 -4.23 -6.45
N PRO A 42 14.48 -4.70 -5.28
CA PRO A 42 13.13 -4.40 -4.80
C PRO A 42 12.95 -2.91 -4.45
N ILE A 43 13.99 -2.24 -3.98
CA ILE A 43 13.93 -0.83 -3.60
C ILE A 43 13.76 0.04 -4.86
N GLU A 44 14.54 -0.26 -5.89
CA GLU A 44 14.45 0.44 -7.18
C GLU A 44 13.10 0.20 -7.86
N ALA A 45 12.61 -1.05 -7.87
CA ALA A 45 11.29 -1.38 -8.41
C ALA A 45 10.16 -0.63 -7.68
N ILE A 46 10.20 -0.60 -6.35
CA ILE A 46 9.24 0.17 -5.55
C ILE A 46 9.33 1.66 -5.87
N ARG A 47 10.53 2.23 -5.99
CA ARG A 47 10.72 3.64 -6.35
C ARG A 47 10.06 3.95 -7.70
N ILE A 48 10.33 3.16 -8.72
CA ILE A 48 9.82 3.41 -10.08
C ILE A 48 8.30 3.26 -10.15
N ILE A 49 7.72 2.25 -9.47
CA ILE A 49 6.29 1.92 -9.59
C ILE A 49 5.42 2.78 -8.67
N PHE A 50 5.91 3.13 -7.47
CA PHE A 50 5.15 3.90 -6.47
C PHE A 50 5.67 5.32 -6.30
N TRP A 51 6.98 5.52 -6.11
CA TRP A 51 7.52 6.81 -5.69
C TRP A 51 7.57 7.83 -6.84
N ASP A 52 8.19 7.48 -7.96
CA ASP A 52 8.39 8.41 -9.09
C ASP A 52 7.05 8.92 -9.68
N PRO A 53 5.99 8.11 -9.84
CA PRO A 53 4.69 8.60 -10.29
C PRO A 53 4.03 9.58 -9.32
N LEU A 54 4.37 9.51 -8.03
CA LEU A 54 3.84 10.40 -7.00
C LEU A 54 4.75 11.60 -6.73
N PHE A 55 6.05 11.51 -6.89
CA PHE A 55 6.96 12.57 -6.41
C PHE A 55 8.09 12.91 -7.37
N GLY A 56 8.17 12.24 -8.52
CA GLY A 56 9.15 12.53 -9.56
C GLY A 56 8.77 13.76 -10.41
N ASP A 57 9.69 14.13 -11.30
CA ASP A 57 9.59 15.31 -12.17
C ASP A 57 8.34 15.28 -13.07
N PHE A 58 7.84 14.08 -13.38
CA PHE A 58 6.66 13.85 -14.21
C PHE A 58 5.39 13.56 -13.39
N ALA A 59 5.41 13.70 -12.06
CA ALA A 59 4.26 13.38 -11.23
C ALA A 59 3.04 14.31 -11.46
N SER A 60 3.21 15.39 -12.22
CA SER A 60 2.10 16.22 -12.71
C SER A 60 1.26 15.52 -13.76
N TYR A 61 1.85 14.64 -14.59
CA TYR A 61 1.13 13.90 -15.64
C TYR A 61 0.16 12.85 -15.08
N THR A 62 0.44 12.33 -13.89
CA THR A 62 -0.37 11.32 -13.19
C THR A 62 -1.41 11.91 -12.23
N ARG A 63 -1.36 13.22 -11.99
CA ARG A 63 -2.28 13.96 -11.09
C ARG A 63 -3.28 14.85 -11.82
N GLY A 64 -3.20 14.92 -13.16
CA GLY A 64 -4.10 15.67 -14.03
C GLY A 64 -5.40 14.94 -14.33
#